data_AF-A0A1V5MEZ5-F1
#
_entry.id   AF-A0A1V5MEZ5-F1
#
_cell.length_a   1.000
_cell.length_b   1.000
_cell.length_c   1.000
_cell.angle_alpha   90.00
_cell.angle_beta   90.00
_cell.angle_gamma   90.00
#
_symmetry.space_group_name_H-M   'P 1'
#
loop_
_entity.id
_entity.type
_entity.pdbx_description
1 polymer ?
#
loop_
_entity_poly.entity_id
_entity_poly.type
_entity_poly.pdbx_seq_one_letter_code
_entity_poly.pdbx_strand_id
1 'polypeptide(L)'
;MMNHETYYVLGWPQPSGKIAILCRSRGNNPGPAYCWSKREAIQLRTRLANDKRGEQNPSARRIIRQLLVYRYLSNHPLPWRNGDLWVYCDPGYLEPMEAGFAPAY
;
A
#
# COMPACT_ATOMS: atom_id res chain seq x y z
N MET A 1 -21.10 -19.06 2.81
CA MET A 1 -20.57 -18.12 1.80
C MET A 1 -19.37 -17.42 2.42
N MET A 2 -18.14 -17.82 2.09
CA MET A 2 -16.96 -17.06 2.49
C MET A 2 -16.95 -15.79 1.65
N ASN A 3 -17.33 -14.66 2.25
CA ASN A 3 -17.08 -13.36 1.65
C ASN A 3 -15.57 -13.26 1.46
N HIS A 4 -15.11 -13.30 0.22
CA HIS A 4 -13.72 -12.95 -0.09
C HIS A 4 -13.57 -11.47 0.27
N GLU A 5 -13.06 -11.21 1.48
CA GLU A 5 -12.82 -9.86 1.95
C GLU A 5 -11.81 -9.21 0.99
N THR A 6 -12.31 -8.30 0.17
CA THR A 6 -11.51 -7.62 -0.83
C THR A 6 -10.79 -6.47 -0.13
N TYR A 7 -9.48 -6.62 0.04
CA TYR A 7 -8.64 -5.60 0.66
C TYR A 7 -7.93 -4.75 -0.39
N TYR A 8 -7.67 -3.50 -0.02
CA TYR A 8 -6.87 -2.56 -0.80
C TYR A 8 -5.66 -2.12 0.00
N VAL A 9 -4.55 -1.87 -0.68
CA VAL A 9 -3.30 -1.43 -0.07
C VAL A 9 -2.66 -0.30 -0.87
N LEU A 10 -1.79 0.46 -0.22
CA LEU A 10 -0.91 1.42 -0.87
C LEU A 10 0.44 0.76 -1.15
N GLY A 11 0.85 0.78 -2.41
CA GLY A 11 2.07 0.13 -2.86
C GLY A 11 2.98 1.06 -3.65
N TRP A 12 4.28 0.82 -3.58
CA TRP A 12 5.31 1.47 -4.39
C TRP A 12 6.10 0.41 -5.18
N PRO A 13 6.02 0.38 -6.52
CA PRO A 13 6.86 -0.50 -7.33
C PRO A 13 8.35 -0.29 -7.07
N GLN A 14 9.10 -1.38 -6.91
CA GLN A 14 10.54 -1.36 -6.67
C GLN A 14 11.32 -1.88 -7.88
N PRO A 15 12.58 -1.44 -8.08
CA PRO A 15 13.45 -1.97 -9.14
C PRO A 15 13.68 -3.49 -9.05
N SER A 16 13.50 -4.09 -7.87
CA SER A 16 13.59 -5.54 -7.66
C SER A 16 12.42 -6.33 -8.27
N GLY A 17 11.41 -5.67 -8.84
CA GLY A 17 10.19 -6.29 -9.34
C GLY A 17 9.15 -6.59 -8.26
N LYS A 18 9.47 -6.35 -6.98
CA LYS A 18 8.52 -6.42 -5.87
C LYS A 18 7.74 -5.11 -5.72
N ILE A 19 6.60 -5.17 -5.04
CA ILE A 19 5.84 -3.99 -4.60
C ILE A 19 6.05 -3.80 -3.10
N ALA A 20 6.53 -2.62 -2.70
CA ALA A 20 6.62 -2.24 -1.29
C ALA A 20 5.26 -1.74 -0.80
N ILE A 21 4.61 -2.49 0.08
CA ILE A 21 3.32 -2.19 0.69
C ILE A 21 3.52 -1.39 1.97
N LEU A 22 2.80 -0.27 2.08
CA LEU A 22 2.85 0.60 3.24
C LEU A 22 2.32 -0.11 4.50
N CYS A 23 3.05 0.02 5.61
CA CYS A 23 2.65 -0.49 6.91
C CYS A 23 2.32 0.62 7.92
N ARG A 24 1.40 0.32 8.83
CA ARG A 24 1.17 1.03 10.07
C ARG A 24 2.21 0.54 11.07
N SER A 25 3.26 1.32 11.30
CA SER A 25 4.34 0.92 12.20
C SER A 25 4.06 1.13 13.69
N ARG A 26 2.97 1.83 14.03
CA ARG A 26 2.54 2.16 15.41
C ARG A 26 1.01 2.19 15.52
N GLY A 27 0.50 2.09 16.76
CA GLY A 27 -0.93 2.17 17.09
C GLY A 27 -1.57 0.80 17.38
N ASN A 28 -2.91 0.76 17.50
CA ASN A 28 -3.66 -0.43 17.93
C ASN A 28 -3.76 -1.53 16.87
N ASN A 29 -3.37 -1.27 15.62
CA ASN A 29 -3.42 -2.24 14.53
C ASN A 29 -2.18 -2.09 13.63
N PRO A 30 -1.00 -2.52 14.10
CA PRO A 30 0.23 -2.48 13.30
C PRO A 30 0.21 -3.53 12.17
N GLY A 31 1.04 -3.31 11.15
CA GLY A 31 1.13 -4.17 9.97
C GLY A 31 0.67 -3.50 8.67
N PRO A 32 0.46 -4.25 7.57
CA PRO A 32 0.06 -3.69 6.30
C PRO A 32 -1.17 -2.79 6.44
N ALA A 33 -1.13 -1.63 5.80
CA ALA A 33 -2.19 -0.64 5.88
C ALA A 33 -3.38 -1.04 4.99
N TYR A 34 -4.04 -2.15 5.34
CA TYR A 34 -5.23 -2.63 4.67
C TYR A 34 -6.35 -1.60 4.77
N CYS A 35 -7.06 -1.44 3.66
CA CYS A 35 -8.27 -0.65 3.50
C CYS A 35 -9.38 -1.56 2.98
N TRP A 36 -10.60 -1.40 3.47
CA TRP A 36 -11.75 -2.20 3.06
C TRP A 36 -12.34 -1.74 1.72
N SER A 37 -11.97 -0.54 1.25
CA SER A 37 -12.42 -0.01 -0.03
C SER A 37 -11.33 0.77 -0.76
N LYS A 38 -11.43 0.82 -2.09
CA LYS A 38 -10.60 1.70 -2.95
C LYS A 38 -10.67 3.16 -2.48
N ARG A 39 -11.85 3.63 -2.10
CA ARG A 39 -12.07 5.00 -1.62
C ARG A 39 -11.27 5.29 -0.35
N GLU A 40 -11.26 4.35 0.60
CA GLU A 40 -10.49 4.48 1.84
C GLU A 40 -8.98 4.52 1.55
N ALA A 41 -8.48 3.68 0.65
CA ALA A 41 -7.08 3.70 0.23
C ALA A 41 -6.69 5.05 -0.40
N ILE A 42 -7.53 5.60 -1.29
CA ILE A 42 -7.32 6.93 -1.87
C ILE A 42 -7.30 8.01 -0.79
N GLN A 43 -8.26 7.98 0.15
CA GLN A 43 -8.32 8.92 1.26
C GLN A 43 -7.10 8.80 2.18
N LEU A 44 -6.60 7.59 2.44
CA LEU A 44 -5.38 7.37 3.21
C LEU A 44 -4.17 7.98 2.48
N ARG A 45 -4.00 7.71 1.18
CA ARG A 45 -2.92 8.30 0.38
C ARG A 45 -2.96 9.83 0.42
N THR A 46 -4.14 10.43 0.19
CA THR A 46 -4.33 11.88 0.21
C THR A 46 -4.00 12.47 1.59
N ARG A 47 -4.42 11.83 2.68
CA ARG A 47 -4.06 12.25 4.04
C ARG A 47 -2.56 12.23 4.26
N LEU A 48 -1.89 11.14 3.89
CA LEU A 48 -0.44 10.99 4.06
C LEU A 48 0.34 11.99 3.21
N ALA A 49 -0.07 12.27 1.98
CA ALA A 49 0.59 13.22 1.08
C ALA A 49 0.53 14.68 1.58
N ASN A 50 -0.46 14.97 2.43
CA ASN A 50 -0.71 16.28 3.03
C ASN A 50 -0.40 16.32 4.54
N ASP A 51 0.19 15.27 5.10
CA ASP A 51 0.59 15.25 6.51
C ASP A 51 1.74 16.25 6.74
N LYS A 52 1.54 17.18 7.68
CA LYS A 52 2.53 18.22 8.03
C LYS A 52 3.85 17.63 8.51
N ARG A 53 3.85 16.43 9.10
CA ARG A 53 5.09 15.73 9.49
C ARG A 53 5.97 15.42 8.26
N GLY A 54 5.36 15.26 7.09
CA GLY A 54 6.07 15.09 5.83
C GLY A 54 6.84 16.35 5.36
N GLU A 55 6.60 17.52 5.94
CA GLU A 55 7.40 18.73 5.66
C GLU A 55 8.83 18.61 6.19
N GLN A 56 9.01 17.85 7.28
CA GLN A 56 10.32 17.58 7.87
C GLN A 56 11.11 16.49 7.12
N ASN A 57 10.48 15.78 6.18
CA ASN A 57 11.12 14.76 5.35
C ASN A 57 10.60 14.78 3.89
N PRO A 58 11.18 15.64 3.03
CA PRO A 58 10.74 15.79 1.65
C PRO A 58 10.84 14.50 0.83
N SER A 59 11.83 13.65 1.10
CA SER A 59 12.02 12.36 0.42
C SER A 59 10.87 11.39 0.73
N ALA A 60 10.47 11.28 1.99
CA ALA A 60 9.33 10.46 2.39
C ALA A 60 8.03 10.98 1.76
N ARG A 61 7.84 12.30 1.73
CA ARG A 61 6.69 12.93 1.07
C ARG A 61 6.64 12.63 -0.42
N ARG A 62 7.78 12.62 -1.10
CA ARG A 62 7.88 12.27 -2.52
C ARG A 62 7.41 10.83 -2.77
N ILE A 63 7.88 9.88 -1.97
CA ILE A 63 7.48 8.47 -2.07
C ILE A 63 5.98 8.31 -1.82
N ILE A 64 5.46 8.92 -0.76
CA ILE A 64 4.03 8.84 -0.40
C ILE A 64 3.13 9.36 -1.53
N ARG A 65 3.52 10.45 -2.18
CA ARG A 65 2.77 11.01 -3.32
C ARG A 65 2.76 10.10 -4.56
N GLN A 66 3.71 9.18 -4.66
CA GLN A 66 3.84 8.23 -5.77
C GLN A 66 3.18 6.87 -5.46
N LEU A 67 2.58 6.70 -4.28
CA LEU A 67 1.91 5.45 -3.94
C LEU A 67 0.71 5.19 -4.83
N LEU A 68 0.63 3.96 -5.32
CA LEU A 68 -0.48 3.46 -6.13
C LEU A 68 -1.43 2.65 -5.24
N VAL A 69 -2.70 2.61 -5.64
CA VAL A 69 -3.70 1.77 -4.99
C VAL A 69 -3.74 0.41 -5.68
N TYR A 70 -3.57 -0.66 -4.90
CA TYR A 70 -3.70 -2.03 -5.37
C TYR A 70 -4.86 -2.73 -4.66
N ARG A 71 -5.56 -3.61 -5.39
CA ARG A 71 -6.43 -4.64 -4.80
C ARG A 71 -5.56 -5.83 -4.45
N TYR A 72 -5.68 -6.32 -3.22
CA TYR A 72 -4.97 -7.49 -2.74
C TYR A 72 -5.75 -8.75 -3.14
N LEU A 73 -5.15 -9.60 -3.97
CA LEU A 73 -5.79 -10.76 -4.57
C LEU A 73 -5.56 -12.06 -3.78
N SER A 74 -4.69 -12.03 -2.77
CA SER A 74 -4.12 -13.24 -2.19
C SER A 74 -4.64 -13.53 -0.78
N ASN A 75 -4.94 -14.79 -0.52
CA ASN A 75 -5.22 -15.30 0.83
C ASN A 75 -3.93 -15.54 1.64
N HIS A 76 -2.76 -15.17 1.09
CA HIS A 76 -1.50 -15.29 1.83
C HIS A 76 -1.31 -14.11 2.78
N PRO A 77 -0.97 -14.35 4.06
CA PRO A 77 -0.60 -13.26 4.95
C PRO A 77 0.75 -12.67 4.50
N LEU A 78 0.80 -11.34 4.37
CA LEU A 78 2.06 -10.62 4.18
C LEU A 78 2.90 -10.77 5.46
N PRO A 79 4.11 -11.35 5.42
CA PRO A 79 4.95 -11.46 6.61
C PRO A 79 5.48 -10.08 6.99
N TRP A 80 5.15 -9.60 8.19
CA TRP A 80 5.55 -8.29 8.70
C TRP A 80 5.96 -8.37 10.17
N ARG A 81 6.77 -7.41 10.63
CA ARG A 81 7.23 -7.28 12.01
C ARG A 81 6.83 -5.94 12.59
N ASN A 82 6.65 -5.89 13.91
CA ASN A 82 6.39 -4.63 14.62
C ASN A 82 7.49 -3.61 14.32
N GLY A 83 7.08 -2.44 13.83
CA GLY A 83 7.99 -1.36 13.44
C GLY A 83 8.27 -1.28 11.94
N ASP A 84 7.91 -2.29 11.14
CA ASP A 84 8.08 -2.24 9.70
C ASP A 84 7.29 -1.07 9.09
N LEU A 85 7.95 -0.31 8.22
CA LEU A 85 7.32 0.76 7.42
C LEU A 85 6.82 0.23 6.08
N TRP A 86 7.47 -0.82 5.56
CA TRP A 86 7.21 -1.43 4.27
C TRP A 86 7.28 -2.95 4.38
N VAL A 87 6.40 -3.63 3.66
CA VAL A 87 6.48 -5.09 3.44
C VAL A 87 6.49 -5.34 1.95
N TYR A 88 7.30 -6.28 1.49
CA TYR A 88 7.47 -6.53 0.07
C TYR A 88 6.58 -7.68 -0.39
N CYS A 89 5.85 -7.45 -1.48
CA CYS A 89 4.90 -8.39 -2.05
C CYS A 89 5.20 -8.62 -3.53
N ASP A 90 4.92 -9.82 -4.02
CA ASP A 90 4.97 -10.11 -5.45
C ASP A 90 3.79 -9.45 -6.18
N PRO A 91 4.03 -8.86 -7.37
CA PRO A 91 2.99 -8.18 -8.15
C PRO A 91 1.87 -9.13 -8.58
N GLY A 92 2.12 -10.44 -8.72
CA GLY A 92 1.08 -11.43 -9.03
C GLY A 92 -0.01 -11.57 -7.97
N TYR A 93 0.21 -11.05 -6.75
CA TYR A 93 -0.79 -11.00 -5.68
C TYR A 93 -1.56 -9.68 -5.63
N LEU A 94 -1.31 -8.77 -6.56
CA LEU A 94 -1.82 -7.41 -6.56
C LEU A 94 -2.42 -7.05 -7.91
N GLU A 95 -3.55 -6.36 -7.90
CA GLU A 95 -4.11 -5.76 -9.10
C GLU A 95 -4.07 -4.23 -8.99
N PRO A 96 -3.41 -3.52 -9.92
CA PRO A 96 -3.38 -2.07 -9.90
C PRO A 96 -4.77 -1.49 -10.20
N MET A 97 -5.24 -0.58 -9.35
CA MET A 97 -6.58 0.01 -9.47
C MET A 97 -6.61 1.37 -10.20
N GLU A 98 -5.47 1.87 -10.64
CA GLU A 98 -5.32 3.15 -11.32
C GLU A 98 -5.00 2.92 -12.80
N ALA A 99 -5.84 3.47 -13.69
CA ALA A 99 -5.69 3.36 -15.13
C ALA A 99 -4.41 4.09 -15.58
N GLY A 100 -3.44 3.34 -16.11
CA GLY A 100 -2.17 3.87 -16.59
C GLY A 100 -0.93 3.06 -16.19
N PHE A 101 -1.05 2.14 -15.23
CA PHE A 101 0.04 1.25 -14.78
C PHE A 101 -0.22 -0.24 -15.07
N ALA A 102 -1.19 -0.55 -15.93
CA ALA A 102 -1.28 -1.90 -16.49
C ALA A 102 0.01 -2.14 -17.32
N PRO A 103 0.76 -3.22 -17.07
CA PRO A 103 1.86 -3.56 -17.95
C PRO A 103 1.29 -3.74 -19.35
N ALA A 104 1.79 -2.97 -20.32
CA ALA A 104 1.57 -3.27 -21.71
C ALA A 104 2.25 -4.60 -21.99
N TYR A 105 1.44 -5.65 -22.10
CA TYR A 105 1.85 -6.98 -22.54
C TYR A 105 2.30 -6.93 -23.99
#